data_AF-A0A3D5Z987-F1
#
_entry.id   AF-A0A3D5Z987-F1
#
_cell.length_a   1.000
_cell.length_b   1.000
_cell.length_c   1.000
_cell.angle_alpha   90.00
_cell.angle_beta   90.00
_cell.angle_gamma   90.00
#
_symmetry.space_group_name_H-M   'P 1'
#
loop_
_entity.id
_entity.type
_entity.pdbx_description
1 polymer ?
#
loop_
_entity_poly.entity_id
_entity_poly.type
_entity_poly.pdbx_seq_one_letter_code
_entity_poly.pdbx_strand_id
1 'polypeptide(L)' 'LKLISRKKTTSEIADMLFISPKTVSNHRNNISKKLDLGGKQNGLMKWALEHKSEL' A
#
# COMPACT_ATOMS: atom_id res chain seq x y z
N LEU A 1 0.62 -5.32 1.75
CA LEU A 1 0.14 -4.52 2.91
C LEU A 1 1.21 -4.38 4.00
N LYS A 2 1.90 -5.45 4.40
CA LYS A 2 3.00 -5.43 5.39
C LYS A 2 4.10 -4.38 5.18
N LEU A 3 4.55 -4.13 3.95
CA LEU A 3 5.55 -3.09 3.68
C LEU A 3 4.98 -1.68 3.82
N ILE A 4 3.70 -1.50 3.48
CA ILE A 4 2.98 -0.22 3.63
C ILE A 4 2.81 0.11 5.12
N SER A 5 2.46 -0.87 5.96
CA SER A 5 2.35 -0.68 7.43
C SER A 5 3.68 -0.34 8.10
N ARG A 6 4.80 -0.67 7.44
CA ARG A 6 6.17 -0.28 7.83
C ARG A 6 6.59 1.11 7.31
N LYS A 7 5.65 1.93 6.84
CA LYS A 7 5.90 3.28 6.29
C LYS A 7 6.81 3.31 5.06
N LYS A 8 6.87 2.22 4.29
CA LYS A 8 7.63 2.18 3.04
C LYS A 8 6.90 2.89 1.90
N THR A 9 7.64 3.71 1.17
CA THR A 9 7.16 4.43 -0.01
C THR A 9 6.96 3.49 -1.20
N THR A 10 6.22 3.94 -2.21
CA THR A 10 6.02 3.16 -3.45
C THR A 10 7.36 2.82 -4.13
N SER A 11 8.32 3.75 -4.14
CA SER A 11 9.64 3.54 -4.71
C SER A 11 10.45 2.52 -3.92
N GLU A 12 10.52 2.64 -2.59
CA GLU A 12 11.23 1.64 -1.76
C GLU A 12 10.62 0.23 -1.90
N ILE A 13 9.29 0.13 -2.01
CA ILE A 13 8.61 -1.15 -2.23
C ILE A 13 8.94 -1.71 -3.62
N ALA A 14 9.04 -0.85 -4.63
CA ALA A 14 9.40 -1.22 -5.98
C ALA A 14 10.82 -1.80 -6.01
N ASP A 15 11.76 -1.12 -5.35
CA ASP A 15 13.16 -1.54 -5.26
C ASP A 15 13.30 -2.87 -4.51
N MET A 16 12.64 -3.02 -3.35
CA MET A 16 12.69 -4.26 -2.55
C MET A 16 12.08 -5.48 -3.26
N LEU A 17 11.08 -5.27 -4.11
CA LEU A 17 10.38 -6.33 -4.82
C LEU A 17 10.85 -6.51 -6.27
N PHE A 18 11.84 -5.73 -6.71
CA PHE A 18 12.38 -5.74 -8.08
C PHE A 18 11.30 -5.58 -9.16
N ILE A 19 10.31 -4.70 -8.91
CA ILE A 19 9.22 -4.39 -9.84
C ILE A 19 9.12 -2.88 -10.07
N SER A 20 8.41 -2.47 -11.12
CA SER A 20 8.27 -1.03 -11.39
C SER A 20 7.44 -0.31 -10.31
N PRO A 21 7.76 0.96 -9.97
CA PRO A 21 6.91 1.78 -9.09
C PRO A 21 5.46 1.90 -9.60
N LYS A 22 5.26 1.85 -10.92
CA LYS A 22 3.93 1.84 -11.54
C LYS A 22 3.16 0.57 -11.18
N THR A 23 3.81 -0.58 -11.19
CA THR A 23 3.23 -1.87 -10.76
C THR A 23 2.81 -1.80 -9.30
N VAL A 24 3.67 -1.29 -8.42
CA VAL A 24 3.33 -1.10 -6.99
C VAL A 24 2.13 -0.15 -6.82
N SER A 25 2.09 0.96 -7.58
CA SER A 25 0.96 1.90 -7.56
C SER A 25 -0.35 1.22 -7.99
N ASN A 26 -0.32 0.40 -9.05
CA ASN A 26 -1.48 -0.38 -9.49
C ASN A 26 -1.94 -1.38 -8.41
N HIS A 27 -1.01 -2.07 -7.74
CA HIS A 27 -1.36 -2.93 -6.61
C HIS A 27 -2.01 -2.15 -5.46
N ARG A 28 -1.47 -0.98 -5.09
CA ARG A 28 -2.06 -0.11 -4.07
C ARG A 28 -3.49 0.28 -4.46
N ASN A 29 -3.73 0.68 -5.70
CA ASN A 29 -5.06 1.04 -6.19
C ASN A 29 -6.04 -0.15 -6.13
N ASN A 30 -5.61 -1.34 -6.56
CA ASN A 30 -6.45 -2.53 -6.52
C ASN A 30 -6.78 -2.95 -5.08
N ILE A 31 -5.83 -2.83 -4.16
CA ILE A 31 -6.06 -3.12 -2.74
C ILE A 31 -7.01 -2.08 -2.14
N SER A 32 -6.81 -0.79 -2.41
CA SER A 32 -7.73 0.28 -1.97
C SER A 32 -9.15 0.03 -2.45
N LYS A 33 -9.33 -0.39 -3.72
CA LYS A 33 -10.66 -0.74 -4.25
C LYS A 33 -11.27 -1.94 -3.54
N LYS A 34 -10.48 -2.99 -3.28
CA LYS A 34 -10.96 -4.20 -2.56
C LYS A 34 -11.37 -3.90 -1.12
N LEU A 35 -10.74 -2.92 -0.49
CA LEU A 35 -11.03 -2.50 0.89
C LEU A 35 -12.03 -1.33 0.96
N ASP A 36 -12.63 -0.95 -0.18
CA ASP A 36 -13.54 0.19 -0.30
C ASP A 36 -12.98 1.51 0.28
N LEU A 37 -11.68 1.72 0.08
CA LEU A 37 -10.95 2.93 0.51
C LEU A 37 -10.92 4.00 -0.57
N GLY A 38 -11.75 3.88 -1.60
CA GLY A 38 -11.85 4.82 -2.71
C GLY A 38 -12.18 6.23 -2.24
N GLY A 39 -11.47 7.24 -2.76
CA GLY A 39 -11.72 8.66 -2.45
C GLY A 39 -11.04 9.20 -1.19
N LYS A 40 -10.49 8.35 -0.32
CA LYS A 40 -9.73 8.82 0.86
C LYS A 40 -8.25 9.00 0.52
N GLN A 41 -7.75 10.24 0.61
CA GLN A 41 -6.33 10.52 0.46
C GLN A 41 -5.54 9.71 1.51
N ASN A 42 -4.53 8.95 1.06
CA ASN A 42 -3.74 8.05 1.91
C ASN A 42 -4.57 6.99 2.66
N GLY A 43 -5.78 6.65 2.21
CA GLY A 43 -6.67 5.69 2.88
C GLY A 43 -6.01 4.33 3.12
N LEU A 44 -5.33 3.79 2.13
CA LEU A 44 -4.59 2.52 2.25
C LEU A 44 -3.47 2.56 3.29
N MET A 45 -2.81 3.71 3.44
CA MET A 45 -1.73 3.88 4.42
C MET A 45 -2.27 3.89 5.84
N LYS A 46 -3.37 4.63 6.08
CA LYS A 46 -4.05 4.66 7.37
C LYS A 46 -4.56 3.27 7.76
N TRP A 47 -5.25 2.61 6.84
CA TRP A 47 -5.78 1.26 7.05
C TRP A 47 -4.66 0.26 7.41
N ALA A 48 -3.52 0.31 6.69
CA ALA A 48 -2.39 -0.56 6.97
C ALA A 48 -1.71 -0.28 8.33
N LEU A 49 -1.77 0.96 8.83
CA LEU A 49 -1.27 1.31 10.16
C LEU A 49 -2.22 0.83 11.27
N GLU A 50 -3.53 0.99 11.08
CA GLU A 50 -4.56 0.53 12.02
C GLU A 50 -4.52 -1.00 12.19
N HIS A 51 -4.32 -1.74 11.10
CA HIS A 51 -4.28 -3.21 11.10
C HIS A 51 -2.84 -3.75 11.18
N LYS A 52 -1.88 -2.95 11.66
CA LYS A 52 -0.46 -3.33 11.66
C LYS A 52 -0.18 -4.60 12.48
N SER A 53 -0.94 -4.86 13.53
CA SER A 53 -0.86 -6.07 14.36
C SER A 53 -1.33 -7.35 13.65
N GLU A 54 -2.13 -7.21 12.61
CA GLU A 54 -2.76 -8.33 11.87
C GLU A 54 -2.02 -8.68 10.56
N LEU A 55 -0.90 -7.99 10.25
CA LEU A 55 -0.16 -8.03 8.97
C LEU A 55 1.28 -8.58 9.05
#